data_AF-A0A1I5LV38-F1
#
_entry.id   AF-A0A1I5LV38-F1
#
_cell.length_a   1.000
_cell.length_b   1.000
_cell.length_c   1.000
_cell.angle_alpha   90.00
_cell.angle_beta   90.00
_cell.angle_gamma   90.00
#
_symmetry.space_group_name_H-M   'P 1'
#
loop_
_entity.id
_entity.type
_entity.pdbx_description
1 polymer ?
#
loop_
_entity_poly.entity_id
_entity_poly.type
_entity_poly.pdbx_seq_one_letter_code
_entity_poly.pdbx_strand_id
1 'polypeptide(L)'
;MKLKFLISLLLFTTVVFGQKSLHLYGGQDHDVYLGCLNCDDISQNSIWNSIGIYGSNISSTSIWNSIGIYGSDISSYSPFNAITSHPPVIVDKEGNFYGYLTANNIKNDRADFKLALNICKYYKEIQKDVAGWYKKNLQLIYPGEQVNSIRTGYKK
;
A
#
# COMPACT_ATOMS: atom_id res chain seq x y z
N MET A 1 7.39 -41.55 48.84
CA MET A 1 8.47 -41.00 47.99
C MET A 1 7.84 -40.02 46.99
N LYS A 2 8.23 -38.75 47.01
CA LYS A 2 7.59 -37.66 46.24
C LYS A 2 8.05 -37.72 44.78
N LEU A 3 7.13 -38.05 43.87
CA LEU A 3 7.36 -38.03 42.42
C LEU A 3 7.37 -36.57 41.95
N LYS A 4 8.56 -36.01 41.74
CA LYS A 4 8.74 -34.66 41.19
C LYS A 4 8.40 -34.69 39.71
N PHE A 5 7.15 -34.37 39.36
CA PHE A 5 6.79 -34.00 38.00
C PHE A 5 7.40 -32.64 37.68
N LEU A 6 8.55 -32.65 36.99
CA LEU A 6 9.12 -31.46 36.38
C LEU A 6 8.31 -31.17 35.11
N ILE A 7 7.22 -30.43 35.24
CA ILE A 7 6.47 -29.90 34.09
C ILE A 7 7.33 -28.77 33.53
N SER A 8 8.19 -29.09 32.56
CA SER A 8 8.86 -28.08 31.74
C SER A 8 7.80 -27.41 30.87
N LEU A 9 7.27 -26.29 31.34
CA LEU A 9 6.34 -25.43 30.61
C LEU A 9 7.08 -24.84 29.39
N LEU A 10 6.98 -25.49 28.24
CA LEU A 10 7.44 -24.93 26.97
C LEU A 10 6.52 -23.74 26.65
N LEU A 11 6.98 -22.52 26.97
CA LEU A 11 6.37 -21.28 26.52
C LEU A 11 6.54 -21.21 24.99
N PHE A 12 5.56 -21.72 24.25
CA PHE A 12 5.38 -21.38 22.84
C PHE A 12 5.04 -19.89 22.78
N THR A 13 6.07 -19.06 22.67
CA THR A 13 5.88 -17.64 22.34
C THR A 13 5.45 -17.60 20.89
N THR A 14 4.16 -17.33 20.66
CA THR A 14 3.68 -17.03 19.31
C THR A 14 4.28 -15.70 18.90
N VAL A 15 5.23 -15.75 17.97
CA VAL A 15 5.75 -14.54 17.34
C VAL A 15 4.62 -14.00 16.45
N VAL A 16 4.00 -12.90 16.87
CA VAL A 16 3.01 -12.20 16.05
C VAL A 16 3.77 -11.43 14.97
N PHE A 17 3.94 -12.04 13.80
CA PHE A 17 4.42 -11.33 12.62
C PHE A 17 3.29 -10.44 12.09
N GLY A 18 3.28 -9.17 12.51
CA GLY A 18 2.44 -8.14 11.90
C GLY A 18 2.99 -7.75 10.53
N GLN A 19 2.13 -7.67 9.51
CA GLN A 19 2.54 -7.15 8.20
C GLN A 19 2.93 -5.67 8.34
N LYS A 20 4.15 -5.33 7.90
CA LYS A 20 4.66 -3.96 7.93
C LYS A 20 3.86 -3.08 6.97
N SER A 21 3.33 -1.96 7.46
CA SER A 21 2.57 -1.04 6.62
C SER A 21 3.51 -0.17 5.81
N LEU A 22 3.25 -0.07 4.51
CA LEU A 22 4.00 0.73 3.55
C LEU A 22 3.22 2.00 3.25
N HIS A 23 3.91 3.13 3.30
CA HIS A 23 3.36 4.47 3.22
C HIS A 23 4.00 5.24 2.09
N LEU A 24 3.22 6.09 1.44
CA LEU A 24 3.63 6.93 0.33
C LEU A 24 3.86 8.36 0.80
N TYR A 25 4.97 8.94 0.39
CA TYR A 25 5.23 10.37 0.55
C TYR A 25 5.70 10.97 -0.78
N GLY A 26 5.10 12.08 -1.17
CA GLY A 26 5.44 12.84 -2.38
C GLY A 26 5.82 14.28 -2.06
N GLY A 27 5.85 15.12 -3.09
CA GLY A 27 6.37 16.48 -2.99
C GLY A 27 7.86 16.52 -3.34
N GLN A 28 8.41 17.73 -3.37
CA GLN A 28 9.82 17.94 -3.72
C GLN A 28 10.75 17.30 -2.68
N ASP A 29 10.40 17.39 -1.40
CA ASP A 29 11.20 16.91 -0.27
C ASP A 29 10.61 15.64 0.38
N HIS A 30 9.67 14.98 -0.30
CA HIS A 30 8.95 13.79 0.21
C HIS A 30 8.28 14.03 1.58
N ASP A 31 7.70 15.21 1.77
CA ASP A 31 7.05 15.67 3.00
C ASP A 31 5.51 15.63 2.95
N VAL A 32 4.94 15.35 1.77
CA VAL A 32 3.48 15.25 1.59
C VAL A 32 3.04 13.80 1.69
N TYR A 33 2.29 13.45 2.73
CA TYR A 33 1.73 12.11 2.89
C TYR A 33 0.64 11.82 1.84
N LEU A 34 0.77 10.69 1.14
CA LEU A 34 -0.12 10.27 0.05
C LEU A 34 -0.90 8.99 0.34
N GLY A 35 -0.73 8.41 1.53
CA GLY A 35 -1.52 7.26 1.98
C GLY A 35 -0.72 5.98 2.20
N CYS A 36 -1.42 4.96 2.70
CA CYS A 36 -0.91 3.62 2.97
C CYS A 36 -1.18 2.71 1.77
N LEU A 37 -0.11 2.13 1.25
CA LEU A 37 -0.07 1.31 0.04
C LEU A 37 -0.68 -0.08 0.24
N ASN A 38 -0.57 -0.65 1.44
CA ASN A 38 -0.99 -2.02 1.75
C ASN A 38 -1.94 -2.07 2.98
N CYS A 39 -2.81 -1.07 3.10
CA CYS A 39 -3.86 -1.01 4.13
C CYS A 39 -5.25 -1.33 3.54
N ASP A 40 -6.20 -1.71 4.39
CA ASP A 40 -7.54 -2.08 3.95
C ASP A 40 -8.30 -0.90 3.32
N ASP A 41 -9.23 -1.18 2.42
CA ASP A 41 -10.07 -0.17 1.74
C ASP A 41 -10.98 0.62 2.67
N ILE A 42 -11.17 0.17 3.92
CA ILE A 42 -11.90 0.94 4.95
C ILE A 42 -10.99 1.81 5.81
N SER A 43 -9.66 1.61 5.74
CA SER A 43 -8.73 2.37 6.57
C SER A 43 -8.69 3.84 6.11
N GLN A 44 -8.74 4.77 7.06
CA GLN A 44 -8.75 6.21 6.78
C GLN A 44 -7.53 6.66 5.94
N ASN A 45 -6.39 6.03 6.19
CA ASN A 45 -5.12 6.34 5.54
C ASN A 45 -4.87 5.55 4.26
N SER A 46 -5.77 4.63 3.86
CA SER A 46 -5.53 3.74 2.73
C SER A 46 -5.70 4.43 1.39
N ILE A 47 -4.81 4.15 0.44
CA ILE A 47 -5.01 4.54 -0.96
C ILE A 47 -6.17 3.75 -1.59
N TRP A 48 -6.63 2.67 -0.96
CA TRP A 48 -7.73 1.85 -1.48
C TRP A 48 -9.10 2.31 -0.98
N ASN A 49 -9.14 3.26 -0.05
CA ASN A 49 -10.37 3.87 0.43
C ASN A 49 -10.92 4.88 -0.57
N SER A 50 -11.73 4.40 -1.50
CA SER A 50 -12.30 5.19 -2.62
C SER A 50 -13.13 6.42 -2.19
N ILE A 51 -13.59 6.49 -0.94
CA ILE A 51 -14.30 7.64 -0.37
C ILE A 51 -13.44 8.44 0.62
N GLY A 52 -12.21 8.00 0.88
CA GLY A 52 -11.26 8.61 1.80
C GLY A 52 -10.31 9.60 1.11
N ILE A 53 -9.58 10.37 1.93
CA ILE A 53 -8.69 11.45 1.46
C ILE A 53 -7.58 10.91 0.54
N TYR A 54 -7.05 9.72 0.79
CA TYR A 54 -5.90 9.19 0.03
C TYR A 54 -6.28 8.22 -1.09
N GLY A 55 -7.53 7.74 -1.11
CA GLY A 55 -8.01 6.79 -2.11
C GLY A 55 -9.08 7.34 -3.05
N SER A 56 -9.65 8.51 -2.75
CA SER A 56 -10.66 9.14 -3.59
C SER A 56 -10.06 9.76 -4.85
N ASN A 57 -10.72 9.62 -5.99
CA ASN A 57 -10.29 10.19 -7.28
C ASN A 57 -10.48 11.71 -7.39
N ILE A 58 -11.05 12.37 -6.39
CA ILE A 58 -11.23 13.84 -6.37
C ILE A 58 -10.32 14.55 -5.37
N SER A 59 -9.66 13.80 -4.48
CA SER A 59 -8.78 14.39 -3.46
C SER A 59 -7.46 14.89 -4.08
N SER A 60 -6.94 16.02 -3.61
CA SER A 60 -5.68 16.60 -4.10
C SER A 60 -4.45 15.79 -3.70
N THR A 61 -4.51 15.01 -2.61
CA THR A 61 -3.41 14.17 -2.09
C THR A 61 -3.52 12.71 -2.54
N SER A 62 -4.56 12.35 -3.29
CA SER A 62 -4.74 10.99 -3.78
C SER A 62 -3.97 10.77 -5.07
N ILE A 63 -3.22 9.67 -5.13
CA ILE A 63 -2.60 9.22 -6.39
C ILE A 63 -3.64 8.79 -7.43
N TRP A 64 -4.90 8.54 -7.03
CA TRP A 64 -5.96 8.17 -7.97
C TRP A 64 -6.71 9.36 -8.57
N ASN A 65 -6.37 10.59 -8.18
CA ASN A 65 -6.89 11.78 -8.84
C ASN A 65 -6.15 12.04 -10.15
N SER A 66 -6.76 11.65 -11.27
CA SER A 66 -6.16 11.69 -12.61
C SER A 66 -5.85 13.08 -13.13
N ILE A 67 -6.43 14.13 -12.54
CA ILE A 67 -6.11 15.53 -12.85
C ILE A 67 -5.30 16.21 -11.75
N GLY A 68 -4.98 15.49 -10.68
CA GLY A 68 -4.24 15.99 -9.52
C GLY A 68 -2.73 15.94 -9.70
N ILE A 69 -2.02 16.65 -8.82
CA ILE A 69 -0.56 16.73 -8.84
C ILE A 69 0.12 15.39 -8.54
N TYR A 70 -0.53 14.47 -7.80
CA TYR A 70 0.04 13.17 -7.45
C TYR A 70 -0.55 12.00 -8.24
N GLY A 71 -1.53 12.24 -9.12
CA GLY A 71 -2.19 11.18 -9.88
C GLY A 71 -2.29 11.40 -11.38
N SER A 72 -2.01 12.60 -11.89
CA SER A 72 -1.96 12.86 -13.34
C SER A 72 -0.75 12.20 -13.99
N ASP A 73 -0.86 11.84 -15.27
CA ASP A 73 0.24 11.25 -16.05
C ASP A 73 1.25 12.29 -16.57
N ILE A 74 1.04 13.58 -16.26
CA ILE A 74 1.89 14.69 -16.69
C ILE A 74 2.66 15.37 -15.56
N SER A 75 2.21 15.24 -14.30
CA SER A 75 2.88 15.89 -13.16
C SER A 75 4.24 15.25 -12.86
N SER A 76 5.23 16.07 -12.52
CA SER A 76 6.55 15.62 -12.07
C SER A 76 6.55 14.96 -10.68
N TYR A 77 5.43 15.08 -9.93
CA TYR A 77 5.26 14.45 -8.61
C TYR A 77 4.44 13.16 -8.65
N SER A 78 3.91 12.81 -9.82
CA SER A 78 3.07 11.64 -9.99
C SER A 78 3.91 10.39 -10.21
N PRO A 79 3.49 9.24 -9.63
CA PRO A 79 4.08 7.95 -9.96
C PRO A 79 3.79 7.53 -11.41
N PHE A 80 2.79 8.12 -12.07
CA PHE A 80 2.30 7.65 -13.37
C PHE A 80 2.84 8.42 -14.58
N ASN A 81 3.59 9.49 -14.33
CA ASN A 81 4.35 10.17 -15.37
C ASN A 81 5.62 9.37 -15.70
N ALA A 82 5.75 8.94 -16.95
CA ALA A 82 6.87 8.12 -17.44
C ALA A 82 8.23 8.83 -17.38
N ILE A 83 8.25 10.16 -17.31
CA ILE A 83 9.45 10.99 -17.19
C ILE A 83 9.47 11.78 -15.88
N THR A 84 8.76 11.29 -14.86
CA THR A 84 8.69 11.91 -13.52
C THR A 84 10.09 12.12 -12.92
N SER A 85 10.31 13.29 -12.32
CA SER A 85 11.57 13.64 -11.66
C SER A 85 11.49 13.52 -10.13
N HIS A 86 10.29 13.63 -9.55
CA HIS A 86 10.04 13.57 -8.11
C HIS A 86 8.94 12.54 -7.78
N PRO A 87 9.12 11.25 -8.14
CA PRO A 87 8.14 10.23 -7.82
C PRO A 87 7.99 10.06 -6.29
N PRO A 88 6.81 9.61 -5.81
CA PRO A 88 6.63 9.29 -4.39
C PRO A 88 7.59 8.20 -3.91
N VAL A 89 8.05 8.32 -2.67
CA VAL A 89 8.81 7.28 -1.97
C VAL A 89 7.87 6.32 -1.25
N ILE A 90 8.29 5.06 -1.15
CA ILE A 90 7.64 4.05 -0.35
C ILE A 90 8.49 3.82 0.90
N VAL A 91 7.91 4.04 2.07
CA VAL A 91 8.59 3.85 3.37
C VAL A 91 7.72 3.06 4.33
N ASP A 92 8.33 2.39 5.31
CA ASP A 92 7.58 1.89 6.47
C ASP A 92 7.49 2.94 7.60
N LYS A 93 6.86 2.56 8.71
CA LYS A 93 6.68 3.45 9.88
C LYS A 93 7.98 3.80 10.58
N GLU A 94 9.00 2.99 10.44
CA GLU A 94 10.34 3.20 10.99
C GLU A 94 11.23 4.03 10.02
N GLY A 95 10.70 4.40 8.85
CA GLY A 95 11.39 5.22 7.86
C GLY A 95 12.31 4.42 6.93
N ASN A 96 12.26 3.09 6.94
CA ASN A 96 13.06 2.31 5.99
C ASN A 96 12.51 2.49 4.57
N PHE A 97 13.40 2.70 3.62
CA PHE A 97 13.08 2.96 2.22
C PHE A 97 12.89 1.66 1.42
N TYR A 98 11.80 1.60 0.64
CA TYR A 98 11.40 0.44 -0.20
C TYR A 98 11.40 0.77 -1.70
N GLY A 99 11.95 1.92 -2.10
CA GLY A 99 11.99 2.36 -3.48
C GLY A 99 10.99 3.46 -3.81
N TYR A 100 11.13 3.99 -5.02
CA TYR A 100 10.19 4.95 -5.60
C TYR A 100 9.02 4.23 -6.26
N LEU A 101 7.79 4.70 -6.00
CA LEU A 101 6.62 4.30 -6.75
C LEU A 101 6.62 5.07 -8.08
N THR A 102 6.95 4.39 -9.18
CA THR A 102 7.01 5.06 -10.49
C THR A 102 6.81 4.14 -11.69
N ALA A 103 6.15 4.64 -12.72
CA ALA A 103 6.05 4.06 -14.05
C ALA A 103 7.31 4.32 -14.90
N ASN A 104 8.20 5.24 -14.49
CA ASN A 104 9.49 5.46 -15.13
C ASN A 104 10.41 4.25 -14.87
N ASN A 105 10.52 3.37 -15.87
CA ASN A 105 11.23 2.09 -15.77
C ASN A 105 12.76 2.20 -15.66
N ILE A 106 13.35 3.37 -15.96
CA ILE A 106 14.79 3.61 -15.86
C ILE A 106 15.18 4.38 -14.58
N LYS A 107 14.20 4.72 -13.71
CA LYS A 107 14.48 5.40 -12.45
C LYS A 107 15.26 4.46 -11.51
N ASN A 108 16.43 4.90 -11.06
CA ASN A 108 17.18 4.23 -10.00
C ASN A 108 16.33 4.10 -8.73
N ASP A 109 16.47 2.96 -8.06
CA ASP A 109 15.74 2.59 -6.85
C ASP A 109 14.22 2.58 -7.02
N ARG A 110 13.74 2.32 -8.24
CA ARG A 110 12.34 2.03 -8.48
C ARG A 110 11.92 0.77 -7.71
N ALA A 111 10.81 0.85 -6.99
CA ALA A 111 10.24 -0.30 -6.32
C ALA A 111 9.85 -1.41 -7.32
N ASP A 112 10.34 -2.63 -7.09
CA ASP A 112 10.19 -3.78 -7.99
C ASP A 112 9.31 -4.90 -7.42
N PHE A 113 8.76 -4.73 -6.21
CA PHE A 113 7.83 -5.68 -5.64
C PHE A 113 6.47 -5.66 -6.36
N LYS A 114 5.81 -6.81 -6.37
CA LYS A 114 4.62 -7.09 -7.20
C LYS A 114 3.54 -6.02 -7.09
N LEU A 115 3.21 -5.55 -5.89
CA LEU A 115 2.17 -4.53 -5.69
C LEU A 115 2.52 -3.19 -6.36
N ALA A 116 3.73 -2.66 -6.15
CA ALA A 116 4.18 -1.42 -6.79
C ALA A 116 4.20 -1.52 -8.32
N LEU A 117 4.69 -2.65 -8.86
CA LEU A 117 4.68 -2.91 -10.30
C LEU A 117 3.27 -2.90 -10.89
N ASN A 118 2.32 -3.55 -10.22
CA ASN A 118 0.93 -3.63 -10.69
C ASN A 118 0.22 -2.28 -10.60
N ILE A 119 0.45 -1.50 -9.54
CA ILE A 119 -0.08 -0.13 -9.43
C ILE A 119 0.36 0.70 -10.64
N CYS A 120 1.66 0.72 -10.94
CA CYS A 120 2.18 1.51 -12.05
C CYS A 120 1.72 1.00 -13.42
N LYS A 121 1.54 -0.33 -13.57
CA LYS A 121 1.08 -0.95 -14.81
C LYS A 121 -0.41 -0.72 -15.08
N TYR A 122 -1.25 -0.76 -14.04
CA TYR A 122 -2.71 -0.77 -14.16
C TYR A 122 -3.37 0.52 -13.66
N TYR A 123 -2.63 1.60 -13.41
CA TYR A 123 -3.16 2.82 -12.80
C TYR A 123 -4.39 3.40 -13.52
N LYS A 124 -4.44 3.35 -14.85
CA LYS A 124 -5.59 3.84 -15.63
C LYS A 124 -6.86 3.02 -15.38
N GLU A 125 -6.73 1.74 -15.07
CA GLU A 125 -7.85 0.89 -14.67
C GLU A 125 -8.25 1.17 -13.21
N ILE A 126 -7.25 1.32 -12.33
CA ILE A 126 -7.47 1.62 -10.92
C ILE A 126 -8.18 2.97 -10.75
N GLN A 127 -7.76 4.02 -11.47
CA GLN A 127 -8.39 5.34 -11.42
C GLN A 127 -9.86 5.35 -11.85
N LYS A 128 -10.28 4.38 -12.68
CA LYS A 128 -11.70 4.23 -13.08
C LYS A 128 -12.55 3.57 -12.00
N ASP A 129 -11.99 2.63 -11.25
CA ASP A 129 -12.69 1.90 -10.19
C ASP A 129 -11.71 1.37 -9.13
N VAL A 130 -11.34 2.24 -8.18
CA VAL A 130 -10.39 1.93 -7.10
C VAL A 130 -10.89 0.76 -6.25
N ALA A 131 -12.17 0.80 -5.86
CA ALA A 131 -12.78 -0.20 -4.99
C ALA A 131 -12.93 -1.56 -5.68
N GLY A 132 -13.34 -1.58 -6.95
CA GLY A 132 -13.45 -2.81 -7.72
C GLY A 132 -12.10 -3.46 -7.98
N TRP A 133 -11.07 -2.65 -8.31
CA TRP A 133 -9.72 -3.17 -8.48
C TRP A 133 -9.15 -3.75 -7.19
N TYR A 134 -9.33 -3.05 -6.06
CA TYR A 134 -8.94 -3.54 -4.72
C TYR A 134 -9.55 -4.91 -4.42
N LYS A 135 -10.89 -5.04 -4.54
CA LYS A 135 -11.62 -6.28 -4.26
C LYS A 135 -11.17 -7.45 -5.14
N LYS A 136 -10.89 -7.19 -6.42
CA LYS A 136 -10.41 -8.20 -7.37
C LYS A 136 -8.99 -8.67 -7.07
N ASN A 137 -8.15 -7.82 -6.46
CA ASN A 137 -6.72 -8.06 -6.27
C ASN A 137 -6.32 -8.14 -4.78
N LEU A 138 -7.23 -8.47 -3.87
CA LEU A 138 -6.99 -8.48 -2.43
C LEU A 138 -5.75 -9.30 -2.02
N GLN A 139 -5.52 -10.46 -2.66
CA GLN A 139 -4.37 -11.33 -2.43
C GLN A 139 -3.01 -10.70 -2.80
N LEU A 140 -3.02 -9.72 -3.70
CA LEU A 140 -1.80 -8.99 -4.09
C LEU A 140 -1.42 -7.94 -3.04
N ILE A 141 -2.42 -7.33 -2.40
CA ILE A 141 -2.25 -6.29 -1.39
C ILE A 141 -1.91 -6.94 -0.04
N TYR A 142 -2.48 -8.13 0.21
CA TYR A 142 -2.24 -8.98 1.37
C TYR A 142 -1.81 -10.39 0.95
N PRO A 143 -0.52 -10.61 0.68
CA PRO A 143 0.01 -11.94 0.39
C PRO A 143 0.14 -12.75 1.69
N GLY A 144 -0.97 -13.28 2.22
CA GLY A 144 -0.99 -14.11 3.44
C GLY A 144 -2.39 -14.62 3.84
N GLU A 145 -2.44 -15.55 4.79
CA GLU A 145 -3.61 -16.31 5.30
C GLU A 145 -4.80 -15.47 5.81
N GLN A 146 -4.68 -14.14 5.86
CA GLN A 146 -5.69 -13.21 6.39
C GLN A 146 -6.87 -12.96 5.44
N VAL A 147 -6.81 -13.41 4.18
CA VAL A 147 -7.93 -13.26 3.23
C VAL A 147 -9.20 -14.00 3.71
N ASN A 148 -9.04 -15.03 4.54
CA ASN A 148 -10.16 -15.83 5.05
C ASN A 148 -10.95 -15.17 6.19
N SER A 149 -10.38 -14.20 6.93
CA SER A 149 -11.09 -13.49 8.01
C SER A 149 -11.87 -12.27 7.52
N ILE A 150 -11.47 -11.66 6.40
CA ILE A 150 -12.18 -10.51 5.81
C ILE A 150 -13.49 -10.96 5.14
N ARG A 151 -13.54 -12.18 4.59
CA ARG A 151 -14.76 -12.73 3.96
C ARG A 151 -15.84 -13.16 4.95
N THR A 152 -15.53 -13.45 6.21
CA THR A 152 -16.54 -13.89 7.20
C THR A 152 -17.34 -12.74 7.80
N GLY A 153 -16.90 -11.49 7.64
CA GLY A 153 -17.63 -10.29 8.12
C GLY A 153 -18.71 -9.75 7.17
N TYR A 154 -18.83 -10.28 5.94
CA TYR A 154 -19.76 -9.78 4.91
C TYR A 154 -20.69 -10.87 4.34
N LYS A 155 -21.20 -11.76 5.20
CA LYS A 155 -22.45 -12.47 4.90
C LYS A 155 -23.62 -11.66 5.46
N LYS A 156 -24.30 -10.91 4.58
CA LYS A 156 -25.75 -10.72 4.72
C LYS A 156 -26.45 -11.94 4.15
#